data_AF-A0A662E6L7-F1
#
_entry.id   AF-A0A662E6L7-F1
#
_cell.length_a   1.000
_cell.length_b   1.000
_cell.length_c   1.000
_cell.angle_alpha   90.00
_cell.angle_beta   90.00
_cell.angle_gamma   90.00
#
_symmetry.space_group_name_H-M   'P 1'
#
loop_
_entity.id
_entity.type
_entity.pdbx_description
1 polymer ?
#
loop_
_entity_poly.entity_id
_entity_poly.type
_entity_poly.pdbx_seq_one_letter_code
_entity_poly.pdbx_strand_id
1 'polypeptide(L)'
;MELREESPAVVDLLVGGFEVEDDAVPATAVDLAARGWYTIEEIGGDRVVLRLRNRSPEGDELNSFEQRVMRHIAKHATDGIVPAPVLTIGPDGVSERWFRGFVREVTKVGREAGLCHRRWDLKHLAGVWALAGLAIAPAVLLASAAPRTTDPAGWGSIGNLMLGLTFLVGILIVWIAQKISRSDAQVDTPAGREAASHWLGVRDFFRSNGRFDDKPAASVAVWERYLAYATAMGLAPLVQRQIPFETEHDRHAWSRSSGHWRRVKIRYQAWRPSWGQHPGRVAFDGLIQAAVSGLFAYAGFYVASADTDLDTLTAQQRQWVGLAGLVVAVVASAACLLALLRVVLGVSDLFSRRTVEGEVVRRREFKSWHRLPKVLQWVAFSGRGQNGLSREQQRRRKFHVAIDPGDDDTITAYTVKEAIYRQVPQGARVRVQVSPRLGYVAAVELLEPPRASAADEAGSLHPLAEEAVDKSVATMSGALGGALEQISSMTDEDGEPVLDHVDDEGVTLRERMVEG
;
A
#
# COMPACT_ATOMS: atom_id res chain seq x y z
N MET A 1 0.90 -40.20 16.13
CA MET A 1 0.83 -39.79 14.71
C MET A 1 2.08 -38.99 14.44
N GLU A 2 2.86 -39.38 13.43
CA GLU A 2 4.17 -38.76 13.16
C GLU A 2 4.01 -37.46 12.36
N LEU A 3 4.71 -36.43 12.82
CA LEU A 3 4.86 -35.17 12.09
C LEU A 3 5.91 -35.40 10.99
N ARG A 4 5.58 -35.03 9.76
CA ARG A 4 6.51 -35.07 8.63
C ARG A 4 7.42 -33.83 8.60
N GLU A 5 8.36 -33.80 7.66
CA GLU A 5 9.35 -32.73 7.54
C GLU A 5 8.78 -31.41 7.01
N GLU A 6 7.59 -31.40 6.39
CA GLU A 6 7.04 -30.18 5.80
C GLU A 6 6.82 -29.09 6.86
N SER A 7 7.28 -27.86 6.58
CA SER A 7 7.09 -26.72 7.49
C SER A 7 5.61 -26.37 7.70
N PRO A 8 5.22 -25.75 8.84
CA PRO A 8 3.81 -25.43 9.10
C PRO A 8 3.13 -24.58 8.02
N ALA A 9 3.84 -23.63 7.38
CA ALA A 9 3.29 -22.86 6.27
C ALA A 9 3.02 -23.71 5.01
N VAL A 10 3.83 -24.74 4.76
CA VAL A 10 3.58 -25.70 3.68
C VAL A 10 2.44 -26.65 4.05
N VAL A 11 2.28 -27.00 5.32
CA VAL A 11 1.13 -27.78 5.79
C VAL A 11 -0.17 -27.01 5.63
N ASP A 12 -0.18 -25.71 5.97
CA ASP A 12 -1.29 -24.80 5.71
C ASP A 12 -1.67 -24.82 4.21
N LEU A 13 -0.68 -24.65 3.32
CA LEU A 13 -0.86 -24.78 1.87
C LEU A 13 -1.53 -26.12 1.48
N LEU A 14 -1.06 -27.25 2.00
CA LEU A 14 -1.58 -28.57 1.63
C LEU A 14 -3.01 -28.80 2.15
N VAL A 15 -3.28 -28.41 3.39
CA VAL A 15 -4.57 -28.61 4.07
C VAL A 15 -5.62 -27.61 3.58
N GLY A 16 -5.21 -26.41 3.20
CA GLY A 16 -6.04 -25.35 2.59
C GLY A 16 -6.36 -25.58 1.11
N GLY A 17 -6.06 -26.76 0.55
CA GLY A 17 -6.37 -27.08 -0.84
C GLY A 17 -5.43 -26.43 -1.85
N PHE A 18 -4.14 -26.32 -1.51
CA PHE A 18 -3.10 -25.68 -2.30
C PHE A 18 -3.24 -24.15 -2.40
N GLU A 19 -3.89 -23.55 -1.40
CA GLU A 19 -3.93 -22.13 -1.12
C GLU A 19 -3.36 -21.85 0.27
N VAL A 20 -2.62 -20.74 0.42
CA VAL A 20 -2.03 -20.33 1.71
C VAL A 20 -3.03 -19.41 2.40
N GLU A 21 -3.47 -19.80 3.58
CA GLU A 21 -4.41 -19.05 4.41
C GLU A 21 -3.70 -18.09 5.37
N ASP A 22 -4.47 -17.24 6.05
CA ASP A 22 -3.95 -16.22 6.97
C ASP A 22 -3.26 -16.85 8.21
N ASP A 23 -3.57 -18.12 8.51
CA ASP A 23 -3.02 -18.89 9.64
C ASP A 23 -1.55 -19.32 9.43
N ALA A 24 -1.08 -19.35 8.18
CA ALA A 24 0.29 -19.74 7.84
C ALA A 24 1.35 -18.83 8.49
N VAL A 25 1.08 -17.54 8.64
CA VAL A 25 2.06 -16.57 9.16
C VAL A 25 2.22 -16.72 10.69
N PRO A 26 1.14 -16.69 11.51
CA PRO A 26 1.23 -17.04 12.92
C PRO A 26 1.82 -18.44 13.16
N ALA A 27 1.46 -19.43 12.34
CA ALA A 27 2.02 -20.78 12.46
C ALA A 27 3.54 -20.80 12.24
N THR A 28 4.03 -20.07 11.23
CA THR A 28 5.47 -19.90 10.98
C THR A 28 6.16 -19.22 12.17
N ALA A 29 5.52 -18.22 12.77
CA ALA A 29 6.06 -17.56 13.95
C ALA A 29 6.19 -18.54 15.14
N VAL A 30 5.13 -19.28 15.46
CA VAL A 30 5.16 -20.30 16.53
C VAL A 30 6.21 -21.37 16.24
N ASP A 31 6.36 -21.80 14.99
CA ASP A 31 7.38 -22.77 14.59
C ASP A 31 8.81 -22.28 14.84
N LEU A 32 9.08 -21.02 14.50
CA LEU A 32 10.38 -20.38 14.77
C LEU A 32 10.67 -20.28 16.27
N ALA A 33 9.63 -20.04 17.08
CA ALA A 33 9.76 -20.07 18.53
C ALA A 33 10.04 -21.47 19.06
N ALA A 34 9.38 -22.50 18.51
CA ALA A 34 9.62 -23.90 18.86
C ALA A 34 11.05 -24.35 18.48
N ARG A 35 11.58 -23.87 17.34
CA ARG A 35 12.98 -24.07 16.92
C ARG A 35 13.98 -23.21 17.70
N GLY A 36 13.50 -22.34 18.59
CA GLY A 36 14.35 -21.60 19.53
C GLY A 36 14.99 -20.34 18.96
N TRP A 37 14.47 -19.75 17.88
CA TRP A 37 14.91 -18.44 17.38
C TRP A 37 14.53 -17.30 18.34
N TYR A 38 13.44 -17.46 19.07
CA TYR A 38 12.96 -16.57 20.12
C TYR A 38 12.04 -17.33 21.08
N THR A 39 11.75 -16.76 22.25
CA THR A 39 10.76 -17.32 23.19
C THR A 39 9.48 -16.51 23.16
N ILE A 40 8.34 -17.17 23.37
CA ILE A 40 7.04 -16.51 23.53
C ILE A 40 6.64 -16.62 25.00
N GLU A 41 6.51 -15.48 25.67
CA GLU A 41 6.18 -15.38 27.08
C GLU A 41 4.85 -14.64 27.26
N GLU A 42 4.07 -15.06 28.25
CA GLU A 42 2.82 -14.40 28.63
C GLU A 42 3.01 -13.66 29.95
N ILE A 43 2.80 -12.34 29.93
CA ILE A 43 2.96 -11.45 31.08
C ILE A 43 1.57 -10.99 31.53
N GLY A 44 1.20 -11.31 32.77
CA GLY A 44 -0.06 -10.84 33.37
C GLY A 44 -1.32 -11.43 32.75
N GLY A 45 -1.24 -12.62 32.13
CA GLY A 45 -2.38 -13.44 31.68
C GLY A 45 -3.10 -12.98 30.40
N ASP A 46 -2.58 -11.98 29.70
CA ASP A 46 -3.13 -11.54 28.39
C ASP A 46 -2.09 -10.86 27.49
N ARG A 47 -0.93 -10.42 28.02
CA ARG A 47 0.08 -9.73 27.23
C ARG A 47 1.14 -10.72 26.76
N VAL A 48 1.12 -11.05 25.49
CA VAL A 48 2.14 -11.89 24.86
C VAL A 48 3.32 -11.04 24.40
N VAL A 49 4.53 -11.45 24.76
CA VAL A 49 5.79 -10.86 24.31
C VAL A 49 6.69 -11.93 23.71
N LEU A 50 7.39 -11.59 22.63
CA LEU A 50 8.42 -12.40 22.00
C LEU A 50 9.77 -11.88 22.46
N ARG A 51 10.64 -12.74 22.98
CA ARG A 51 12.02 -12.38 23.36
C ARG A 51 13.00 -13.03 22.40
N LEU A 52 13.61 -12.22 21.55
CA LEU A 52 14.65 -12.62 20.61
C LEU A 52 15.87 -13.16 21.35
N ARG A 53 16.50 -14.19 20.77
CA ARG A 53 17.79 -14.69 21.24
C ARG A 53 18.94 -14.00 20.51
N ASN A 54 20.04 -13.78 21.22
CA ASN A 54 21.26 -13.16 20.66
C ASN A 54 22.08 -14.12 19.77
N ARG A 55 21.78 -15.42 19.78
CA ARG A 55 22.42 -16.43 18.94
C ARG A 55 21.37 -17.21 18.17
N SER A 56 21.58 -17.32 16.87
CA SER A 56 20.84 -18.24 16.02
C SER A 56 21.06 -19.68 16.50
N PRO A 57 20.06 -20.56 16.45
CA PRO A 57 20.23 -21.99 16.68
C PRO A 57 21.31 -22.56 15.74
N GLU A 58 22.24 -23.36 16.28
CA GLU A 58 23.31 -23.96 15.47
C GLU A 58 22.73 -24.95 14.45
N GLY A 59 23.05 -24.75 13.17
CA GLY A 59 22.68 -25.66 12.08
C GLY A 59 21.25 -25.55 11.54
N ASP A 60 20.45 -24.58 12.00
CA ASP A 60 19.11 -24.32 11.45
C ASP A 60 19.18 -23.20 10.39
N GLU A 61 18.78 -23.52 9.16
CA GLU A 61 18.72 -22.56 8.05
C GLU A 61 17.27 -22.15 7.79
N LEU A 62 17.03 -20.84 7.75
CA LEU A 62 15.70 -20.30 7.51
C LEU A 62 15.35 -20.29 6.03
N ASN A 63 14.17 -20.80 5.69
CA ASN A 63 13.56 -20.63 4.38
C ASN A 63 13.28 -19.14 4.07
N SER A 64 13.12 -18.77 2.80
CA SER A 64 12.89 -17.37 2.43
C SER A 64 11.66 -16.74 3.11
N PHE A 65 10.58 -17.51 3.26
CA PHE A 65 9.36 -17.04 3.95
C PHE A 65 9.56 -16.91 5.47
N GLU A 66 10.36 -17.78 6.08
CA GLU A 66 10.70 -17.73 7.50
C GLU A 66 11.60 -16.54 7.80
N GLN A 67 12.60 -16.28 6.94
CA GLN A 67 13.42 -15.07 7.01
C GLN A 67 12.57 -13.81 6.90
N ARG A 68 11.53 -13.80 6.06
CA ARG A 68 10.60 -12.68 5.93
C ARG A 68 9.83 -12.42 7.25
N VAL A 69 9.34 -13.47 7.91
CA VAL A 69 8.68 -13.38 9.21
C VAL A 69 9.67 -12.92 10.28
N MET A 70 10.84 -13.53 10.35
CA MET A 70 11.89 -13.19 11.32
C MET A 70 12.35 -11.74 11.17
N ARG A 71 12.57 -11.27 9.94
CA ARG A 71 12.94 -9.87 9.66
C ARG A 71 11.83 -8.91 10.09
N HIS A 72 10.56 -9.30 9.92
CA HIS A 72 9.42 -8.50 10.38
C HIS A 72 9.36 -8.42 11.90
N ILE A 73 9.52 -9.54 12.60
CA ILE A 73 9.57 -9.59 14.07
C ILE A 73 10.76 -8.77 14.59
N ALA A 74 11.94 -8.98 14.03
CA ALA A 74 13.16 -8.29 14.43
C ALA A 74 13.06 -6.77 14.26
N LYS A 75 12.42 -6.30 13.18
CA LYS A 75 12.17 -4.88 12.96
C LYS A 75 11.36 -4.21 14.08
N HIS A 76 10.52 -4.98 14.78
CA HIS A 76 9.70 -4.48 15.89
C HIS A 76 10.32 -4.71 17.27
N ALA A 77 11.52 -5.27 17.35
CA ALA A 77 12.18 -5.60 18.61
C ALA A 77 12.85 -4.38 19.25
N THR A 78 12.77 -4.30 20.58
CA THR A 78 13.58 -3.37 21.37
C THR A 78 14.22 -4.12 22.53
N ASP A 79 15.54 -4.02 22.66
CA ASP A 79 16.33 -4.76 23.67
C ASP A 79 16.04 -6.27 23.63
N GLY A 80 15.80 -6.79 22.42
CA GLY A 80 15.43 -8.18 22.19
C GLY A 80 13.99 -8.53 22.56
N ILE A 81 13.10 -7.58 22.86
CA ILE A 81 11.69 -7.87 23.24
C ILE A 81 10.72 -7.22 22.25
N VAL A 82 9.70 -7.98 21.82
CA VAL A 82 8.63 -7.55 20.89
C VAL A 82 7.26 -7.89 21.49
N PRO A 83 6.39 -6.92 21.81
CA PRO A 83 5.01 -7.25 22.14
C PRO A 83 4.27 -7.80 20.92
N ALA A 84 3.60 -8.94 21.06
CA ALA A 84 2.91 -9.59 19.96
C ALA A 84 1.87 -8.69 19.24
N PRO A 85 1.11 -7.81 19.93
CA PRO A 85 0.18 -6.88 19.28
C PRO A 85 0.83 -5.83 18.33
N VAL A 86 2.15 -5.69 18.36
CA VAL A 86 2.90 -4.77 17.48
C VAL A 86 3.21 -5.40 16.12
N LEU A 87 3.08 -6.73 15.98
CA LEU A 87 3.49 -7.50 14.79
C LEU A 87 2.63 -7.31 13.53
N THR A 88 1.71 -6.35 13.53
CA THR A 88 0.95 -5.94 12.34
C THR A 88 1.85 -5.53 11.17
N ILE A 89 1.52 -5.90 9.94
CA ILE A 89 2.44 -5.81 8.78
C ILE A 89 2.54 -4.39 8.18
N GLY A 90 1.41 -3.70 8.11
CA GLY A 90 1.30 -2.42 7.40
C GLY A 90 -0.15 -2.04 7.10
N PRO A 91 -0.40 -0.88 6.47
CA PRO A 91 -1.72 -0.55 5.92
C PRO A 91 -2.14 -1.56 4.84
N ASP A 92 -3.46 -1.66 4.53
CA ASP A 92 -4.07 -2.70 3.68
C ASP A 92 -3.22 -3.07 2.45
N GLY A 93 -2.84 -2.08 1.63
CA GLY A 93 -2.09 -2.35 0.40
C GLY A 93 -0.64 -2.80 0.61
N VAL A 94 -0.01 -2.47 1.75
CA VAL A 94 1.32 -2.98 2.13
C VAL A 94 1.20 -4.40 2.67
N SER A 95 0.21 -4.64 3.54
CA SER A 95 -0.11 -5.96 4.09
C SER A 95 -0.36 -6.97 2.97
N GLU A 96 -1.23 -6.62 2.01
CA GLU A 96 -1.54 -7.49 0.86
C GLU A 96 -0.30 -7.80 -0.01
N ARG A 97 0.57 -6.81 -0.23
CA ARG A 97 1.80 -7.02 -1.01
C ARG A 97 2.82 -7.88 -0.28
N TRP A 98 2.96 -7.69 1.03
CA TRP A 98 3.85 -8.48 1.88
C TRP A 98 3.35 -9.92 1.94
N PHE A 99 2.05 -10.13 2.17
CA PHE A 99 1.44 -11.46 2.25
C PHE A 99 1.56 -12.18 0.91
N ARG A 100 1.28 -11.51 -0.22
CA ARG A 100 1.53 -12.09 -1.55
C ARG A 100 3.02 -12.44 -1.79
N GLY A 101 3.94 -11.76 -1.12
CA GLY A 101 5.37 -12.12 -1.12
C GLY A 101 5.62 -13.41 -0.34
N PHE A 102 5.06 -13.50 0.87
CA PHE A 102 5.09 -14.70 1.71
C PHE A 102 4.49 -15.91 1.00
N VAL A 103 3.28 -15.80 0.43
CA VAL A 103 2.62 -16.87 -0.34
C VAL A 103 3.49 -17.34 -1.51
N ARG A 104 4.14 -16.42 -2.23
CA ARG A 104 5.06 -16.78 -3.33
C ARG A 104 6.28 -17.55 -2.85
N GLU A 105 6.78 -17.26 -1.65
CA GLU A 105 7.93 -17.96 -1.07
C GLU A 105 7.53 -19.34 -0.54
N VAL A 106 6.38 -19.47 0.13
CA VAL A 106 5.82 -20.77 0.59
C VAL A 106 5.54 -21.69 -0.60
N THR A 107 4.86 -21.18 -1.64
CA THR A 107 4.57 -21.96 -2.86
C THR A 107 5.83 -22.27 -3.66
N LYS A 108 6.91 -21.50 -3.52
CA LYS A 108 8.22 -21.87 -4.10
C LYS A 108 8.78 -23.11 -3.40
N VAL A 109 8.80 -23.13 -2.06
CA VAL A 109 9.27 -24.29 -1.28
C VAL A 109 8.42 -25.54 -1.57
N GLY A 110 7.09 -25.39 -1.60
CA GLY A 110 6.19 -26.51 -1.96
C GLY A 110 6.44 -27.08 -3.36
N ARG A 111 6.80 -26.22 -4.33
CA ARG A 111 7.17 -26.65 -5.69
C ARG A 111 8.53 -27.33 -5.75
N GLU A 112 9.53 -26.80 -5.03
CA GLU A 112 10.87 -27.40 -4.95
C GLU A 112 10.83 -28.78 -4.27
N ALA A 113 9.94 -28.97 -3.29
CA ALA A 113 9.65 -30.26 -2.68
C ALA A 113 8.78 -31.19 -3.58
N GLY A 114 8.37 -30.74 -4.77
CA GLY A 114 7.55 -31.52 -5.69
C GLY A 114 6.11 -31.77 -5.22
N LEU A 115 5.62 -31.01 -4.25
CA LEU A 115 4.28 -31.18 -3.64
C LEU A 115 3.19 -30.46 -4.44
N CYS A 116 3.52 -29.38 -5.13
CA CYS A 116 2.56 -28.65 -5.95
C CYS A 116 3.21 -28.14 -7.23
N HIS A 117 2.38 -27.73 -8.18
CA HIS A 117 2.84 -27.02 -9.37
C HIS A 117 1.86 -25.92 -9.74
N ARG A 118 2.31 -24.98 -10.56
CA ARG A 118 1.47 -23.87 -11.01
C ARG A 118 0.31 -24.39 -11.85
N ARG A 119 -0.91 -23.95 -11.55
CA ARG A 119 -2.14 -24.34 -12.27
C ARG A 119 -2.07 -24.01 -13.76
N TRP A 120 -1.56 -22.83 -14.09
CA TRP A 120 -1.39 -22.36 -15.46
C TRP A 120 0.09 -22.29 -15.80
N ASP A 121 0.53 -23.25 -16.60
CA ASP A 121 1.86 -23.23 -17.19
C ASP A 121 1.97 -22.12 -18.27
N LEU A 122 3.20 -21.73 -18.59
CA LEU A 122 3.54 -20.72 -19.62
C LEU A 122 2.82 -20.98 -20.94
N LYS A 123 2.67 -22.25 -21.33
CA LYS A 123 1.96 -22.65 -22.55
C LYS A 123 0.47 -22.29 -22.52
N HIS A 124 -0.19 -22.48 -21.37
CA HIS A 124 -1.60 -22.14 -21.20
C HIS A 124 -1.80 -20.62 -21.21
N LEU A 125 -0.90 -19.88 -20.55
CA LEU A 125 -0.91 -18.42 -20.56
C LEU A 125 -0.66 -17.88 -21.98
N ALA A 126 0.31 -18.42 -22.70
CA ALA A 126 0.56 -18.07 -24.09
C ALA A 126 -0.67 -18.35 -24.97
N GLY A 127 -1.34 -19.48 -24.77
CA GLY A 127 -2.60 -19.79 -25.47
C GLY A 127 -3.72 -18.78 -25.18
N VAL A 128 -3.91 -18.39 -23.91
CA VAL A 128 -4.91 -17.37 -23.53
C VAL A 128 -4.58 -16.00 -24.13
N TRP A 129 -3.31 -15.61 -24.12
CA TRP A 129 -2.87 -14.35 -24.74
C TRP A 129 -2.96 -14.38 -26.27
N ALA A 130 -2.69 -15.52 -26.90
CA ALA A 130 -2.87 -15.70 -28.34
C ALA A 130 -4.36 -15.60 -28.74
N LEU A 131 -5.26 -16.20 -27.96
CA LEU A 131 -6.71 -16.07 -28.16
C LEU A 131 -7.19 -14.63 -27.94
N ALA A 132 -6.68 -13.94 -26.92
CA ALA A 132 -6.99 -12.53 -26.68
C ALA A 132 -6.53 -11.65 -27.86
N GLY A 133 -5.32 -11.90 -28.37
CA GLY A 133 -4.78 -11.23 -29.56
C GLY A 133 -5.63 -11.51 -30.79
N LEU A 134 -6.01 -12.76 -31.04
CA LEU A 134 -6.85 -13.16 -32.18
C LEU A 134 -8.25 -12.54 -32.13
N ALA A 135 -8.82 -12.37 -30.93
CA ALA A 135 -10.12 -11.72 -30.76
C ALA A 135 -10.09 -10.21 -31.04
N ILE A 136 -8.95 -9.54 -30.78
CA ILE A 136 -8.81 -8.09 -30.90
C ILE A 136 -8.26 -7.67 -32.28
N ALA A 137 -7.35 -8.45 -32.86
CA ALA A 137 -6.64 -8.11 -34.08
C ALA A 137 -7.57 -7.80 -35.28
N PRO A 138 -8.64 -8.55 -35.57
CA PRO A 138 -9.55 -8.24 -36.65
C PRO A 138 -10.28 -6.90 -36.45
N ALA A 139 -10.68 -6.58 -35.21
CA ALA A 139 -11.34 -5.32 -34.91
C ALA A 139 -10.39 -4.12 -35.04
N VAL A 140 -9.13 -4.28 -34.64
CA VAL A 140 -8.10 -3.24 -34.83
C VAL A 140 -7.80 -3.05 -36.31
N LEU A 141 -7.65 -4.12 -37.09
CA LEU A 141 -7.42 -4.07 -38.53
C LEU A 141 -8.60 -3.39 -39.25
N LEU A 142 -9.84 -3.79 -38.96
CA LEU A 142 -11.04 -3.19 -39.53
C LEU A 142 -11.21 -1.72 -39.12
N ALA A 143 -10.95 -1.37 -37.86
CA ALA A 143 -10.98 0.02 -37.40
C ALA A 143 -9.89 0.87 -38.06
N SER A 144 -8.72 0.30 -38.34
CA SER A 144 -7.60 1.01 -38.99
C SER A 144 -7.83 1.23 -40.49
N ALA A 145 -8.54 0.32 -41.15
CA ALA A 145 -8.89 0.40 -42.57
C ALA A 145 -10.19 1.20 -42.83
N ALA A 146 -10.98 1.49 -41.79
CA ALA A 146 -12.25 2.19 -41.94
C ALA A 146 -12.07 3.69 -42.29
N PRO A 147 -12.81 4.22 -43.29
CA PRO A 147 -12.82 5.65 -43.59
C PRO A 147 -13.31 6.48 -42.40
N ARG A 148 -12.60 7.56 -42.06
CA ARG A 148 -13.00 8.46 -40.98
C ARG A 148 -14.22 9.29 -41.43
N THR A 149 -15.38 9.05 -40.82
CA THR A 149 -16.60 9.83 -41.08
C THR A 149 -16.75 10.99 -40.08
N THR A 150 -17.19 12.15 -40.56
CA THR A 150 -17.53 13.33 -39.75
C THR A 150 -19.02 13.40 -39.41
N ASP A 151 -19.84 12.45 -39.89
CA ASP A 151 -21.29 12.43 -39.68
C ASP A 151 -21.65 11.76 -38.33
N PRO A 152 -22.28 12.48 -37.38
CA PRO A 152 -22.70 11.93 -36.08
C PRO A 152 -23.67 10.75 -36.19
N ALA A 153 -24.50 10.69 -37.25
CA ALA A 153 -25.44 9.58 -37.44
C ALA A 153 -24.75 8.26 -37.81
N GLY A 154 -23.53 8.33 -38.40
CA GLY A 154 -22.73 7.16 -38.74
C GLY A 154 -22.18 6.40 -37.52
N TRP A 155 -22.08 7.06 -36.36
CA TRP A 155 -21.60 6.46 -35.11
C TRP A 155 -22.55 5.36 -34.58
N GLY A 156 -23.84 5.41 -34.91
CA GLY A 156 -24.84 4.41 -34.53
C GLY A 156 -24.99 3.23 -35.50
N SER A 157 -24.18 3.16 -36.56
CA SER A 157 -24.25 2.06 -37.53
C SER A 157 -23.96 0.70 -36.87
N ILE A 158 -24.59 -0.36 -37.37
CA ILE A 158 -24.39 -1.74 -36.89
C ILE A 158 -22.89 -2.11 -36.90
N GLY A 159 -22.12 -1.64 -37.89
CA GLY A 159 -20.68 -1.85 -37.95
C GLY A 159 -19.91 -1.22 -36.79
N ASN A 160 -20.22 0.03 -36.42
CA ASN A 160 -19.58 0.71 -35.29
C ASN A 160 -20.00 0.13 -33.94
N LEU A 161 -21.25 -0.31 -33.81
CA LEU A 161 -21.72 -1.02 -32.61
C LEU A 161 -21.04 -2.39 -32.45
N MET A 162 -20.85 -3.14 -33.55
CA MET A 162 -20.12 -4.41 -33.52
C MET A 162 -18.63 -4.23 -33.23
N LEU A 163 -18.00 -3.18 -33.77
CA LEU A 163 -16.62 -2.82 -33.42
C LEU A 163 -16.51 -2.47 -31.93
N GLY A 164 -17.42 -1.63 -31.42
CA GLY A 164 -17.48 -1.27 -30.00
C GLY A 164 -17.69 -2.47 -29.07
N LEU A 165 -18.59 -3.37 -29.43
CA LEU A 165 -18.80 -4.63 -28.72
C LEU A 165 -17.56 -5.52 -28.76
N THR A 166 -16.87 -5.61 -29.90
CA THR A 166 -15.63 -6.38 -30.03
C THR A 166 -14.51 -5.80 -29.17
N PHE A 167 -14.39 -4.47 -29.07
CA PHE A 167 -13.45 -3.84 -28.13
C PHE A 167 -13.81 -4.12 -26.67
N LEU A 168 -15.10 -4.06 -26.30
CA LEU A 168 -15.55 -4.38 -24.93
C LEU A 168 -15.27 -5.84 -24.57
N VAL A 169 -15.59 -6.78 -25.47
CA VAL A 169 -15.30 -8.21 -25.30
C VAL A 169 -13.79 -8.44 -25.25
N GLY A 170 -13.01 -7.79 -26.11
CA GLY A 170 -11.55 -7.84 -26.10
C GLY A 170 -10.95 -7.34 -24.78
N ILE A 171 -11.43 -6.21 -24.26
CA ILE A 171 -11.04 -5.67 -22.95
C ILE A 171 -11.39 -6.65 -21.83
N LEU A 172 -12.58 -7.26 -21.87
CA LEU A 172 -12.99 -8.26 -20.89
C LEU A 172 -12.09 -9.51 -20.96
N ILE A 173 -11.78 -10.02 -22.15
CA ILE A 173 -10.88 -11.16 -22.35
C ILE A 173 -9.47 -10.83 -21.84
N VAL A 174 -8.93 -9.66 -22.17
CA VAL A 174 -7.61 -9.21 -21.68
C VAL A 174 -7.63 -9.07 -20.16
N TRP A 175 -8.71 -8.54 -19.57
CA TRP A 175 -8.85 -8.44 -18.12
C TRP A 175 -8.88 -9.82 -17.44
N ILE A 176 -9.62 -10.78 -18.00
CA ILE A 176 -9.64 -12.18 -17.53
C ILE A 176 -8.25 -12.81 -17.69
N ALA A 177 -7.63 -12.68 -18.86
CA ALA A 177 -6.28 -13.18 -19.15
C ALA A 177 -5.25 -12.62 -18.18
N GLN A 178 -5.33 -11.33 -17.87
CA GLN A 178 -4.46 -10.65 -16.92
C GLN A 178 -4.72 -11.13 -15.48
N LYS A 179 -5.98 -11.36 -15.11
CA LYS A 179 -6.33 -11.93 -13.79
C LYS A 179 -5.80 -13.35 -13.62
N ILE A 180 -5.92 -14.19 -14.65
CA ILE A 180 -5.39 -15.56 -14.67
C ILE A 180 -3.86 -15.55 -14.65
N SER A 181 -3.21 -14.71 -15.47
CA SER A 181 -1.74 -14.61 -15.54
C SER A 181 -1.11 -14.15 -14.23
N ARG A 182 -1.84 -13.34 -13.45
CA ARG A 182 -1.43 -12.88 -12.13
C ARG A 182 -1.81 -13.83 -11.00
N SER A 183 -2.57 -14.88 -11.30
CA SER A 183 -2.90 -15.89 -10.32
C SER A 183 -1.70 -16.82 -10.13
N ASP A 184 -1.30 -16.97 -8.87
CA ASP A 184 -0.32 -17.95 -8.42
C ASP A 184 -1.04 -19.18 -7.84
N ALA A 185 -2.25 -19.50 -8.33
CA ALA A 185 -2.96 -20.70 -7.91
C ALA A 185 -2.12 -21.95 -8.19
N GLN A 186 -2.02 -22.81 -7.19
CA GLN A 186 -1.30 -24.07 -7.26
C GLN A 186 -2.28 -25.23 -7.46
N VAL A 187 -1.77 -26.33 -8.00
CA VAL A 187 -2.47 -27.61 -8.15
C VAL A 187 -1.59 -28.70 -7.55
N ASP A 188 -2.25 -29.77 -7.13
CA ASP A 188 -1.63 -30.93 -6.50
C ASP A 188 -0.73 -31.72 -7.46
N THR A 189 0.33 -32.31 -6.91
CA THR A 189 1.06 -33.41 -7.54
C THR A 189 0.65 -34.74 -6.88
N PRO A 190 1.02 -35.91 -7.42
CA PRO A 190 0.82 -37.18 -6.72
C PRO A 190 1.44 -37.20 -5.32
N ALA A 191 2.67 -36.71 -5.16
CA ALA A 191 3.34 -36.59 -3.87
C ALA A 191 2.62 -35.57 -2.95
N GLY A 192 2.14 -34.47 -3.51
CA GLY A 192 1.34 -33.47 -2.81
C GLY A 192 0.03 -34.01 -2.25
N ARG A 193 -0.70 -34.82 -3.03
CA ARG A 193 -1.93 -35.48 -2.57
C ARG A 193 -1.69 -36.44 -1.42
N GLU A 194 -0.59 -37.20 -1.49
CA GLU A 194 -0.20 -38.10 -0.41
C GLU A 194 0.18 -37.34 0.87
N ALA A 195 0.96 -36.26 0.74
CA ALA A 195 1.29 -35.42 1.88
C ALA A 195 0.04 -34.73 2.46
N ALA A 196 -0.83 -34.20 1.61
CA ALA A 196 -2.08 -33.57 2.03
C ALA A 196 -3.02 -34.55 2.74
N SER A 197 -3.16 -35.79 2.25
CA SER A 197 -4.00 -36.81 2.91
C SER A 197 -3.44 -37.20 4.28
N HIS A 198 -2.11 -37.31 4.42
CA HIS A 198 -1.47 -37.52 5.72
C HIS A 198 -1.78 -36.37 6.69
N TRP A 199 -1.55 -35.13 6.26
CA TRP A 199 -1.78 -33.94 7.10
C TRP A 199 -3.25 -33.69 7.43
N LEU A 200 -4.19 -34.04 6.53
CA LEU A 200 -5.62 -34.04 6.85
C LEU A 200 -5.96 -35.07 7.94
N GLY A 201 -5.34 -36.25 7.90
CA GLY A 201 -5.42 -37.22 9.01
C GLY A 201 -4.88 -36.65 10.33
N VAL A 202 -3.74 -35.94 10.29
CA VAL A 202 -3.17 -35.27 11.47
C VAL A 202 -4.12 -34.19 12.00
N ARG A 203 -4.73 -33.40 11.11
CA ARG A 203 -5.73 -32.38 11.46
C ARG A 203 -6.90 -32.99 12.20
N ASP A 204 -7.45 -34.09 11.70
CA ASP A 204 -8.60 -34.77 12.32
C ASP A 204 -8.23 -35.38 13.68
N PHE A 205 -7.01 -35.92 13.81
CA PHE A 205 -6.47 -36.37 15.09
C PHE A 205 -6.33 -35.22 16.11
N PHE A 206 -5.78 -34.06 15.72
CA PHE A 206 -5.65 -32.89 16.59
C PHE A 206 -7.00 -32.29 16.96
N ARG A 207 -7.96 -32.26 16.02
CA ARG A 207 -9.33 -31.80 16.28
C ARG A 207 -10.02 -32.67 17.33
N SER A 208 -9.77 -33.98 17.29
CA SER A 208 -10.42 -34.94 18.20
C SER A 208 -9.74 -35.05 19.57
N ASN A 209 -8.40 -34.94 19.62
CA ASN A 209 -7.62 -35.26 20.83
C ASN A 209 -6.76 -34.11 21.36
N GLY A 210 -6.45 -33.09 20.55
CA GLY A 210 -5.42 -32.09 20.85
C GLY A 210 -5.86 -30.91 21.73
N ARG A 211 -7.14 -30.50 21.69
CA ARG A 211 -7.69 -29.35 22.46
C ARG A 211 -6.78 -28.10 22.39
N PHE A 212 -6.57 -27.60 21.18
CA PHE A 212 -5.73 -26.42 20.89
C PHE A 212 -6.50 -25.10 20.84
N ASP A 213 -7.83 -25.14 21.01
CA ASP A 213 -8.75 -24.02 20.82
C ASP A 213 -8.55 -22.87 21.82
N ASP A 214 -8.12 -23.20 23.03
CA ASP A 214 -7.90 -22.30 24.17
C ASP A 214 -6.41 -22.13 24.53
N LYS A 215 -5.49 -22.68 23.73
CA LYS A 215 -4.06 -22.69 24.06
C LYS A 215 -3.41 -21.36 23.65
N PRO A 216 -2.78 -20.62 24.58
CA PRO A 216 -2.11 -19.37 24.23
C PRO A 216 -0.81 -19.65 23.47
N ALA A 217 -0.33 -18.66 22.73
CA ALA A 217 0.90 -18.74 21.95
C ALA A 217 2.14 -19.07 22.80
N ALA A 218 2.18 -18.61 24.06
CA ALA A 218 3.25 -18.96 25.00
C ALA A 218 3.31 -20.46 25.35
N SER A 219 2.22 -21.21 25.10
CA SER A 219 2.20 -22.66 25.26
C SER A 219 3.10 -23.39 24.26
N VAL A 220 3.71 -22.69 23.29
CA VAL A 220 4.77 -23.25 22.44
C VAL A 220 5.92 -23.83 23.26
N ALA A 221 6.17 -23.33 24.48
CA ALA A 221 7.17 -23.88 25.37
C ALA A 221 6.86 -25.31 25.85
N VAL A 222 5.60 -25.74 25.78
CA VAL A 222 5.14 -27.08 26.20
C VAL A 222 4.78 -27.95 25.00
N TRP A 223 4.11 -27.37 24.00
CA TRP A 223 3.60 -28.08 22.84
C TRP A 223 4.52 -28.03 21.63
N GLU A 224 5.55 -27.17 21.65
CA GLU A 224 6.58 -27.05 20.62
C GLU A 224 5.98 -27.01 19.20
N ARG A 225 6.51 -27.81 18.26
CA ARG A 225 6.03 -27.89 16.87
C ARG A 225 4.55 -28.28 16.76
N TYR A 226 3.97 -29.01 17.72
CA TYR A 226 2.55 -29.39 17.65
C TYR A 226 1.63 -28.17 17.66
N LEU A 227 1.95 -27.12 18.43
CA LEU A 227 1.18 -25.89 18.43
C LEU A 227 1.30 -25.14 17.10
N ALA A 228 2.48 -25.16 16.48
CA ALA A 228 2.70 -24.54 15.17
C ALA A 228 1.85 -25.23 14.08
N TYR A 229 1.86 -26.56 14.03
CA TYR A 229 1.03 -27.33 13.10
C TYR A 229 -0.47 -27.18 13.39
N ALA A 230 -0.87 -27.16 14.67
CA ALA A 230 -2.26 -26.89 15.02
C ALA A 230 -2.71 -25.50 14.57
N THR A 231 -1.83 -24.49 14.67
CA THR A 231 -2.07 -23.14 14.15
C THR A 231 -2.22 -23.15 12.63
N ALA A 232 -1.29 -23.81 11.90
CA ALA A 232 -1.33 -23.93 10.45
C ALA A 232 -2.58 -24.63 9.89
N MET A 233 -3.25 -25.45 10.70
CA MET A 233 -4.47 -26.16 10.29
C MET A 233 -5.76 -25.46 10.76
N GLY A 234 -5.64 -24.24 11.30
CA GLY A 234 -6.75 -23.43 11.81
C GLY A 234 -7.38 -23.99 13.09
N LEU A 235 -6.63 -24.73 13.91
CA LEU A 235 -7.13 -25.35 15.16
C LEU A 235 -6.79 -24.55 16.42
N ALA A 236 -5.97 -23.50 16.32
CA ALA A 236 -5.50 -22.68 17.44
C ALA A 236 -5.87 -21.17 17.29
N PRO A 237 -7.18 -20.81 17.31
CA PRO A 237 -7.65 -19.45 17.07
C PRO A 237 -7.24 -18.44 18.15
N LEU A 238 -6.79 -18.88 19.33
CA LEU A 238 -6.24 -17.98 20.35
C LEU A 238 -4.83 -17.48 19.96
N VAL A 239 -4.01 -18.32 19.33
CA VAL A 239 -2.66 -17.98 18.85
C VAL A 239 -2.74 -16.88 17.80
N GLN A 240 -3.64 -17.01 16.83
CA GLN A 240 -3.86 -16.01 15.77
C GLN A 240 -4.23 -14.63 16.36
N ARG A 241 -5.09 -14.62 17.39
CA ARG A 241 -5.48 -13.39 18.09
C ARG A 241 -4.34 -12.78 18.90
N GLN A 242 -3.49 -13.60 19.50
CA GLN A 242 -2.37 -13.13 20.32
C GLN A 242 -1.19 -12.64 19.48
N ILE A 243 -0.97 -13.20 18.29
CA ILE A 243 0.12 -12.82 17.37
C ILE A 243 -0.48 -12.30 16.04
N PRO A 244 -1.07 -11.09 16.04
CA PRO A 244 -1.74 -10.56 14.87
C PRO A 244 -0.72 -10.07 13.83
N PHE A 245 -0.54 -10.85 12.76
CA PHE A 245 0.09 -10.40 11.51
C PHE A 245 -0.94 -9.72 10.58
N GLU A 246 -1.98 -9.10 11.14
CA GLU A 246 -3.05 -8.49 10.39
C GLU A 246 -2.67 -7.12 9.81
N THR A 247 -3.57 -6.58 8.98
CA THR A 247 -3.48 -5.20 8.55
C THR A 247 -3.51 -4.24 9.75
N GLU A 248 -2.61 -3.26 9.73
CA GLU A 248 -2.56 -2.20 10.72
C GLU A 248 -3.85 -1.38 10.75
N HIS A 249 -4.47 -1.31 11.92
CA HIS A 249 -5.64 -0.48 12.12
C HIS A 249 -5.29 1.02 12.01
N ASP A 250 -6.02 1.79 11.20
CA ASP A 250 -5.73 3.22 11.00
C ASP A 250 -5.84 4.08 12.25
N ARG A 251 -6.79 3.76 13.13
CA ARG A 251 -7.18 4.56 14.30
C ARG A 251 -6.63 4.03 15.63
N HIS A 252 -5.93 2.91 15.62
CA HIS A 252 -5.35 2.31 16.81
C HIS A 252 -3.92 1.90 16.50
N ALA A 253 -2.99 2.28 17.35
CA ALA A 253 -1.59 1.92 17.21
C ALA A 253 -0.96 1.73 18.57
N TRP A 254 0.24 1.16 18.61
CA TRP A 254 1.04 1.02 19.82
C TRP A 254 2.12 2.09 19.82
N SER A 255 2.27 2.81 20.93
CA SER A 255 3.34 3.78 21.14
C SER A 255 4.18 3.40 22.36
N ARG A 256 5.42 3.87 22.32
CA ARG A 256 6.46 3.68 23.32
C ARG A 256 6.94 5.01 23.92
N SER A 257 6.29 6.12 23.57
CA SER A 257 6.64 7.49 23.95
C SER A 257 6.80 7.70 25.46
N SER A 258 6.03 6.99 26.28
CA SER A 258 6.05 7.04 27.75
C SER A 258 7.06 6.09 28.42
N GLY A 259 7.88 5.39 27.63
CA GLY A 259 8.87 4.42 28.13
C GLY A 259 8.36 2.97 28.24
N HIS A 260 7.05 2.74 28.15
CA HIS A 260 6.44 1.41 28.08
C HIS A 260 5.49 1.33 26.88
N TRP A 261 5.24 0.11 26.39
CA TRP A 261 4.28 -0.11 25.32
C TRP A 261 2.84 0.14 25.80
N ARG A 262 2.17 1.08 25.13
CA ARG A 262 0.75 1.38 25.37
C ARG A 262 -0.01 1.49 24.07
N ARG A 263 -1.30 1.17 24.11
CA ARG A 263 -2.20 1.30 22.96
C ARG A 263 -2.74 2.72 22.91
N VAL A 264 -2.56 3.39 21.78
CA VAL A 264 -3.03 4.75 21.53
C VAL A 264 -4.08 4.78 20.42
N LYS A 265 -5.10 5.63 20.60
CA LYS A 265 -6.14 5.90 19.62
C LYS A 265 -5.78 7.13 18.79
N ILE A 266 -5.69 6.97 17.49
CA ILE A 266 -5.35 8.03 16.55
C ILE A 266 -6.61 8.72 16.05
N ARG A 267 -6.70 10.03 16.31
CA ARG A 267 -7.75 10.90 15.78
C ARG A 267 -7.27 11.61 14.53
N TYR A 268 -7.88 11.27 13.40
CA TYR A 268 -7.81 12.07 12.18
C TYR A 268 -8.88 13.16 12.23
N GLN A 269 -8.47 14.43 12.32
CA GLN A 269 -9.38 15.57 12.47
C GLN A 269 -10.08 16.00 11.17
N ALA A 270 -10.63 15.03 10.43
CA ALA A 270 -11.20 15.25 9.09
C ALA A 270 -12.45 16.15 9.07
N TRP A 271 -13.13 16.35 10.22
CA TRP A 271 -14.36 17.15 10.30
C TRP A 271 -14.09 18.65 10.53
N ARG A 272 -12.88 19.03 10.98
CA ARG A 272 -12.56 20.44 11.21
C ARG A 272 -12.30 21.14 9.87
N PRO A 273 -13.06 22.20 9.53
CA PRO A 273 -12.83 22.94 8.30
C PRO A 273 -11.39 23.46 8.24
N SER A 274 -10.73 23.26 7.10
CA SER A 274 -9.37 23.77 6.84
C SER A 274 -8.25 23.22 7.74
N TRP A 275 -8.47 22.09 8.44
CA TRP A 275 -7.41 21.40 9.18
C TRP A 275 -6.22 21.05 8.29
N GLY A 276 -5.00 21.31 8.78
CA GLY A 276 -3.74 21.06 8.10
C GLY A 276 -3.36 22.07 7.01
N GLN A 277 -4.15 23.13 6.79
CA GLN A 277 -3.86 24.16 5.79
C GLN A 277 -3.02 25.30 6.38
N HIS A 278 -2.21 25.95 5.55
CA HIS A 278 -1.39 27.09 5.97
C HIS A 278 -2.27 28.23 6.53
N PRO A 279 -2.03 28.73 7.76
CA PRO A 279 -2.90 29.71 8.42
C PRO A 279 -3.12 30.98 7.59
N GLY A 280 -2.08 31.49 6.93
CA GLY A 280 -2.20 32.69 6.07
C GLY A 280 -3.06 32.47 4.83
N ARG A 281 -3.07 31.24 4.29
CA ARG A 281 -3.95 30.89 3.17
C ARG A 281 -5.40 30.79 3.65
N VAL A 282 -5.63 30.19 4.82
CA VAL A 282 -7.00 30.10 5.40
C VAL A 282 -7.56 31.49 5.70
N ALA A 283 -6.71 32.40 6.21
CA ALA A 283 -7.11 33.79 6.44
C ALA A 283 -7.44 34.50 5.12
N PHE A 284 -6.59 34.37 4.11
CA PHE A 284 -6.81 34.99 2.79
C PHE A 284 -8.05 34.43 2.06
N ASP A 285 -8.16 33.10 1.97
CA ASP A 285 -9.32 32.42 1.39
C ASP A 285 -10.61 32.79 2.16
N GLY A 286 -10.52 32.92 3.48
CA GLY A 286 -11.60 33.40 4.34
C GLY A 286 -12.01 34.85 4.07
N LEU A 287 -11.05 35.76 3.85
CA LEU A 287 -11.32 37.17 3.52
C LEU A 287 -12.05 37.31 2.18
N ILE A 288 -11.57 36.60 1.14
CA ILE A 288 -12.23 36.58 -0.17
C ILE A 288 -13.65 36.01 -0.04
N GLN A 289 -13.80 34.87 0.65
CA GLN A 289 -15.09 34.25 0.84
C GLN A 289 -16.04 35.18 1.61
N ALA A 290 -15.56 35.89 2.64
CA ALA A 290 -16.36 36.85 3.42
C ALA A 290 -16.78 38.06 2.58
N ALA A 291 -15.89 38.61 1.74
CA ALA A 291 -16.23 39.71 0.84
C ALA A 291 -17.30 39.31 -0.18
N VAL A 292 -17.14 38.15 -0.82
CA VAL A 292 -18.10 37.65 -1.82
C VAL A 292 -19.45 37.33 -1.17
N SER A 293 -19.45 36.56 -0.08
CA SER A 293 -20.69 36.19 0.62
C SER A 293 -21.36 37.39 1.29
N GLY A 294 -20.59 38.35 1.80
CA GLY A 294 -21.10 39.62 2.31
C GLY A 294 -21.79 40.46 1.21
N LEU A 295 -21.21 40.51 0.00
CA LEU A 295 -21.82 41.17 -1.14
C LEU A 295 -23.15 40.51 -1.54
N PHE A 296 -23.19 39.18 -1.62
CA PHE A 296 -24.43 38.44 -1.90
C PHE A 296 -25.47 38.56 -0.78
N ALA A 297 -25.03 38.62 0.48
CA ALA A 297 -25.91 38.86 1.62
C ALA A 297 -26.54 40.25 1.55
N TYR A 298 -25.73 41.28 1.28
CA TYR A 298 -26.19 42.65 1.07
C TYR A 298 -27.15 42.76 -0.12
N ALA A 299 -26.78 42.20 -1.28
CA ALA A 299 -27.64 42.22 -2.47
C ALA A 299 -28.97 41.46 -2.23
N GLY A 300 -28.93 40.29 -1.58
CA GLY A 300 -30.13 39.54 -1.23
C GLY A 300 -31.02 40.31 -0.26
N PHE A 301 -30.44 40.95 0.75
CA PHE A 301 -31.18 41.79 1.71
C PHE A 301 -31.77 43.03 1.04
N TYR A 302 -31.02 43.69 0.17
CA TYR A 302 -31.45 44.85 -0.61
C TYR A 302 -32.62 44.52 -1.54
N VAL A 303 -32.59 43.35 -2.19
CA VAL A 303 -33.71 42.84 -3.01
C VAL A 303 -34.91 42.44 -2.14
N ALA A 304 -34.66 41.88 -0.95
CA ALA A 304 -35.71 41.47 -0.02
C ALA A 304 -36.41 42.66 0.67
N SER A 305 -35.71 43.77 0.88
CA SER A 305 -36.24 44.99 1.53
C SER A 305 -37.12 45.85 0.61
N ALA A 306 -37.36 45.41 -0.63
CA ALA A 306 -38.19 46.08 -1.64
C ALA A 306 -37.70 47.49 -2.06
N ASP A 307 -36.42 47.82 -1.81
CA ASP A 307 -35.78 49.09 -2.17
C ASP A 307 -35.34 49.17 -3.64
N THR A 308 -35.63 48.12 -4.42
CA THR A 308 -35.45 48.10 -5.88
C THR A 308 -36.71 48.55 -6.59
N ASP A 309 -36.54 49.44 -7.55
CA ASP A 309 -37.56 49.91 -8.49
C ASP A 309 -38.00 48.77 -9.42
N LEU A 310 -38.85 47.88 -8.90
CA LEU A 310 -39.39 46.69 -9.56
C LEU A 310 -40.82 46.93 -10.05
N ASP A 311 -41.13 48.17 -10.42
CA ASP A 311 -42.46 48.62 -10.83
C ASP A 311 -42.98 47.93 -12.09
N THR A 312 -42.08 47.29 -12.85
CA THR A 312 -42.40 46.46 -14.02
C THR A 312 -42.88 45.04 -13.67
N LEU A 313 -42.79 44.61 -12.41
CA LEU A 313 -43.19 43.27 -11.95
C LEU A 313 -44.57 43.25 -11.29
N THR A 314 -45.34 42.17 -11.51
CA THR A 314 -46.63 41.96 -10.82
C THR A 314 -46.43 41.79 -9.31
N ALA A 315 -47.48 42.05 -8.51
CA ALA A 315 -47.41 41.94 -7.04
C ALA A 315 -47.00 40.53 -6.57
N GLN A 316 -47.47 39.48 -7.25
CA GLN A 316 -47.10 38.09 -6.95
C GLN A 316 -45.65 37.78 -7.29
N GLN A 317 -45.14 38.30 -8.42
CA GLN A 317 -43.72 38.13 -8.79
C GLN A 317 -42.79 38.86 -7.82
N ARG A 318 -43.16 40.07 -7.37
CA ARG A 318 -42.42 40.82 -6.34
C ARG A 318 -42.30 40.05 -5.02
N GLN A 319 -43.36 39.37 -4.60
CA GLN A 319 -43.34 38.54 -3.38
C GLN A 319 -42.36 37.36 -3.50
N TRP A 320 -42.37 36.64 -4.63
CA TRP A 320 -41.44 35.51 -4.86
C TRP A 320 -39.99 35.97 -4.99
N VAL A 321 -39.73 37.11 -5.65
CA VAL A 321 -38.40 37.71 -5.77
C VAL A 321 -37.87 38.15 -4.40
N GLY A 322 -38.71 38.78 -3.57
CA GLY A 322 -38.36 39.14 -2.20
C GLY A 322 -38.04 37.92 -1.33
N LEU A 323 -38.84 36.85 -1.44
CA LEU A 323 -38.59 35.59 -0.73
C LEU A 323 -37.29 34.92 -1.18
N ALA A 324 -37.02 34.89 -2.49
CA ALA A 324 -35.77 34.39 -3.04
C ALA A 324 -34.56 35.23 -2.56
N GLY A 325 -34.69 36.57 -2.56
CA GLY A 325 -33.70 37.49 -2.01
C GLY A 325 -33.41 37.22 -0.53
N LEU A 326 -34.44 37.00 0.28
CA LEU A 326 -34.31 36.67 1.70
C LEU A 326 -33.57 35.34 1.91
N VAL A 327 -33.92 34.29 1.16
CA VAL A 327 -33.23 32.99 1.24
C VAL A 327 -31.75 33.13 0.87
N VAL A 328 -31.45 33.85 -0.23
CA VAL A 328 -30.07 34.15 -0.62
C VAL A 328 -29.35 34.94 0.48
N ALA A 329 -30.00 35.94 1.07
CA ALA A 329 -29.43 36.75 2.14
C ALA A 329 -29.06 35.92 3.37
N VAL A 330 -29.96 35.03 3.80
CA VAL A 330 -29.74 34.15 4.96
C VAL A 330 -28.60 33.16 4.70
N VAL A 331 -28.61 32.48 3.55
CA VAL A 331 -27.57 31.51 3.18
C VAL A 331 -26.21 32.18 3.02
N ALA A 332 -26.16 33.33 2.35
CA ALA A 332 -24.94 34.10 2.15
C ALA A 332 -24.43 34.68 3.47
N SER A 333 -25.30 35.12 4.38
CA SER A 333 -24.91 35.56 5.74
C SER A 333 -24.30 34.42 6.55
N ALA A 334 -24.90 33.23 6.52
CA ALA A 334 -24.32 32.05 7.18
C ALA A 334 -22.95 31.67 6.58
N ALA A 335 -22.81 31.73 5.25
CA ALA A 335 -21.53 31.51 4.58
C ALA A 335 -20.48 32.58 4.95
N CYS A 336 -20.90 33.84 5.11
CA CYS A 336 -20.07 34.95 5.55
C CYS A 336 -19.58 34.75 6.99
N LEU A 337 -20.45 34.34 7.91
CA LEU A 337 -20.06 33.99 9.28
C LEU A 337 -19.03 32.86 9.33
N LEU A 338 -19.20 31.81 8.52
CA LEU A 338 -18.22 30.72 8.41
C LEU A 338 -16.89 31.20 7.81
N ALA A 339 -16.93 32.14 6.87
CA ALA A 339 -15.75 32.75 6.28
C ALA A 339 -15.01 33.63 7.29
N LEU A 340 -15.71 34.46 8.06
CA LEU A 340 -15.15 35.25 9.15
C LEU A 340 -14.51 34.35 10.22
N LEU A 341 -15.15 33.23 10.57
CA LEU A 341 -14.57 32.24 11.47
C LEU A 341 -13.23 31.70 10.92
N ARG A 342 -13.12 31.44 9.61
CA ARG A 342 -11.85 31.05 8.97
C ARG A 342 -10.79 32.14 9.08
N VAL A 343 -11.17 33.41 8.90
CA VAL A 343 -10.25 34.55 9.08
C VAL A 343 -9.73 34.58 10.52
N VAL A 344 -10.62 34.51 11.52
CA VAL A 344 -10.24 34.52 12.94
C VAL A 344 -9.33 33.35 13.28
N LEU A 345 -9.65 32.13 12.81
CA LEU A 345 -8.82 30.94 13.02
C LEU A 345 -7.45 31.09 12.33
N GLY A 346 -7.41 31.54 11.08
CA GLY A 346 -6.18 31.72 10.30
C GLY A 346 -5.26 32.80 10.87
N VAL A 347 -5.81 33.95 11.27
CA VAL A 347 -5.06 35.05 11.88
C VAL A 347 -4.52 34.64 13.25
N SER A 348 -5.33 33.99 14.10
CA SER A 348 -4.86 33.57 15.42
C SER A 348 -3.74 32.52 15.35
N ASP A 349 -3.79 31.61 14.38
CA ASP A 349 -2.77 30.59 14.16
C ASP A 349 -1.55 31.10 13.36
N LEU A 350 -1.61 32.33 12.84
CA LEU A 350 -0.47 33.00 12.22
C LEU A 350 0.59 33.35 13.28
N PHE A 351 0.12 33.79 14.45
CA PHE A 351 0.96 34.26 15.56
C PHE A 351 1.19 33.20 16.64
N SER A 352 0.31 32.20 16.74
CA SER A 352 0.43 31.14 17.76
C SER A 352 1.10 29.90 17.17
N ARG A 353 2.25 29.51 17.74
CA ARG A 353 2.93 28.24 17.45
C ARG A 353 3.05 27.42 18.72
N ARG A 354 2.73 26.14 18.65
CA ARG A 354 2.96 25.16 19.72
C ARG A 354 3.99 24.15 19.24
N THR A 355 4.99 23.89 20.06
CA THR A 355 5.91 22.77 19.85
C THR A 355 5.32 21.52 20.48
N VAL A 356 5.34 20.42 19.73
CA VAL A 356 4.95 19.10 20.20
C VAL A 356 6.14 18.18 19.93
N GLU A 357 6.68 17.61 21.00
CA GLU A 357 7.73 16.59 20.91
C GLU A 357 7.09 15.23 21.14
N GLY A 358 7.45 14.23 20.33
CA GLY A 358 6.85 12.92 20.47
C GLY A 358 7.37 11.89 19.48
N GLU A 359 6.94 10.65 19.68
CA GLU A 359 7.22 9.54 18.78
C GLU A 359 6.25 9.54 17.60
N VAL A 360 6.75 9.29 16.38
CA VAL A 360 5.91 9.11 15.21
C VAL A 360 5.35 7.70 15.18
N VAL A 361 4.13 7.57 15.71
CA VAL A 361 3.47 6.28 15.87
C VAL A 361 2.94 5.74 14.54
N ARG A 362 2.36 6.61 13.69
CA ARG A 362 1.80 6.18 12.40
C ARG A 362 2.03 7.20 11.31
N ARG A 363 2.22 6.68 10.10
CA ARG A 363 2.24 7.43 8.85
C ARG A 363 1.17 6.87 7.92
N ARG A 364 0.37 7.75 7.34
CA ARG A 364 -0.69 7.38 6.39
C ARG A 364 -0.72 8.31 5.19
N GLU A 365 -0.82 7.73 4.01
CA GLU A 365 -1.11 8.43 2.78
C GLU A 365 -2.55 8.17 2.39
N PHE A 366 -3.36 9.22 2.34
CA PHE A 366 -4.74 9.14 1.90
C PHE A 366 -4.91 9.85 0.56
N LYS A 367 -5.39 9.14 -0.45
CA LYS A 367 -5.82 9.76 -1.71
C LYS A 367 -7.07 10.62 -1.46
N SER A 368 -7.17 11.77 -2.15
CA SER A 368 -8.39 12.58 -2.09
C SER A 368 -9.60 11.72 -2.51
N TRP A 369 -10.71 11.86 -1.80
CA TRP A 369 -11.94 11.07 -1.99
C TRP A 369 -11.82 9.54 -1.75
N HIS A 370 -10.77 9.06 -1.08
CA HIS A 370 -10.61 7.63 -0.74
C HIS A 370 -11.76 7.07 0.12
N ARG A 371 -12.47 7.93 0.87
CA ARG A 371 -13.59 7.53 1.74
C ARG A 371 -14.91 7.33 1.00
N LEU A 372 -15.02 7.75 -0.27
CA LEU A 372 -16.22 7.50 -1.04
C LEU A 372 -16.25 6.05 -1.57
N PRO A 373 -17.45 5.49 -1.83
CA PRO A 373 -17.60 4.22 -2.54
C PRO A 373 -16.74 4.13 -3.82
N LYS A 374 -16.21 2.93 -4.12
CA LYS A 374 -15.32 2.69 -5.29
C LYS A 374 -15.93 3.14 -6.62
N VAL A 375 -17.26 3.04 -6.76
CA VAL A 375 -17.99 3.49 -7.97
C VAL A 375 -17.84 5.00 -8.18
N LEU A 376 -18.03 5.81 -7.14
CA LEU A 376 -17.85 7.27 -7.25
C LEU A 376 -16.38 7.65 -7.49
N GLN A 377 -15.46 6.89 -6.88
CA GLN A 377 -14.03 7.04 -7.12
C GLN A 377 -13.65 6.75 -8.57
N TRP A 378 -14.25 5.73 -9.18
CA TRP A 378 -14.06 5.40 -10.58
C TRP A 378 -14.65 6.46 -11.49
N VAL A 379 -15.91 6.87 -11.31
CA VAL A 379 -16.57 7.89 -12.14
C VAL A 379 -15.80 9.21 -12.14
N ALA A 380 -15.35 9.67 -10.98
CA ALA A 380 -14.69 10.98 -10.87
C ALA A 380 -13.26 10.99 -11.44
N PHE A 381 -12.61 9.83 -11.57
CA PHE A 381 -11.19 9.73 -11.91
C PHE A 381 -10.87 8.73 -13.02
N SER A 382 -11.88 8.20 -13.70
CA SER A 382 -11.72 7.46 -14.95
C SER A 382 -11.42 8.44 -16.10
N GLY A 383 -10.52 8.04 -17.00
CA GLY A 383 -10.09 8.83 -18.15
C GLY A 383 -8.71 9.51 -18.01
N ARG A 384 -8.20 10.00 -19.15
CA ARG A 384 -6.97 10.80 -19.21
C ARG A 384 -7.27 12.29 -18.98
N GLY A 385 -6.35 12.97 -18.30
CA GLY A 385 -6.34 14.43 -18.25
C GLY A 385 -5.91 15.03 -19.60
N GLN A 386 -6.03 16.35 -19.74
CA GLN A 386 -5.56 17.08 -20.93
C GLN A 386 -4.07 16.84 -21.24
N ASN A 387 -3.30 16.43 -20.23
CA ASN A 387 -1.85 16.25 -20.29
C ASN A 387 -1.47 14.79 -20.63
N GLY A 388 -2.40 13.93 -21.07
CA GLY A 388 -2.15 12.53 -21.41
C GLY A 388 -1.98 11.57 -20.22
N LEU A 389 -1.73 12.09 -19.01
CA LEU A 389 -1.64 11.32 -17.77
C LEU A 389 -3.03 10.86 -17.28
N SER A 390 -3.08 9.71 -16.61
CA SER A 390 -4.31 9.20 -15.99
C SER A 390 -4.78 10.15 -14.89
N ARG A 391 -6.07 10.50 -14.86
CA ARG A 391 -6.67 11.32 -13.78
C ARG A 391 -6.50 10.67 -12.41
N GLU A 392 -6.34 9.35 -12.36
CA GLU A 392 -6.04 8.62 -11.13
C GLU A 392 -4.64 8.94 -10.60
N GLN A 393 -3.64 9.08 -11.48
CA GLN A 393 -2.27 9.45 -11.10
C GLN A 393 -2.21 10.89 -10.60
N GLN A 394 -3.09 11.76 -11.09
CA GLN A 394 -3.20 13.16 -10.67
C GLN A 394 -3.99 13.36 -9.37
N ARG A 395 -4.51 12.29 -8.74
CA ARG A 395 -5.23 12.41 -7.47
C ARG A 395 -4.33 13.03 -6.41
N ARG A 396 -4.78 14.17 -5.87
CA ARG A 396 -4.11 14.83 -4.74
C ARG A 396 -3.98 13.85 -3.57
N ARG A 397 -2.76 13.69 -3.06
CA ARG A 397 -2.45 12.85 -1.91
C ARG A 397 -2.37 13.73 -0.66
N LYS A 398 -2.95 13.27 0.45
CA LYS A 398 -2.84 13.91 1.76
C LYS A 398 -2.03 13.00 2.68
N PHE A 399 -0.92 13.53 3.17
CA PHE A 399 -0.01 12.82 4.05
C PHE A 399 -0.34 13.15 5.50
N HIS A 400 -0.47 12.13 6.33
CA HIS A 400 -0.78 12.27 7.74
C HIS A 400 0.30 11.58 8.58
N VAL A 401 0.68 12.24 9.68
CA VAL A 401 1.65 11.76 10.65
C VAL A 401 1.01 11.87 12.02
N ALA A 402 0.86 10.74 12.71
CA ALA A 402 0.39 10.69 14.09
C ALA A 402 1.59 10.71 15.04
N ILE A 403 1.60 11.67 15.94
CA ILE A 403 2.69 11.93 16.88
C ILE A 403 2.15 11.71 18.29
N ASP A 404 2.82 10.88 19.07
CA ASP A 404 2.50 10.66 20.47
C ASP A 404 3.47 11.41 21.39
N PRO A 405 3.00 12.45 22.11
CA PRO A 405 3.81 13.15 23.10
C PRO A 405 4.06 12.34 24.38
N GLY A 406 3.28 11.29 24.66
CA GLY A 406 3.40 10.47 25.87
C GLY A 406 2.39 10.78 26.97
N ASP A 407 1.61 11.85 26.83
CA ASP A 407 0.76 12.37 27.91
C ASP A 407 -0.64 11.72 27.97
N ASP A 408 -1.17 11.25 26.84
CA ASP A 408 -2.56 10.78 26.72
C ASP A 408 -2.64 9.57 25.78
N ASP A 409 -3.61 8.68 25.98
CA ASP A 409 -3.87 7.51 25.14
C ASP A 409 -4.59 7.89 23.84
N THR A 410 -5.03 9.14 23.69
CA THR A 410 -5.59 9.67 22.44
C THR A 410 -4.64 10.65 21.77
N ILE A 411 -4.11 10.26 20.61
CA ILE A 411 -3.14 11.05 19.85
C ILE A 411 -3.74 11.65 18.58
N THR A 412 -3.21 12.80 18.15
CA THR A 412 -3.70 13.53 16.98
C THR A 412 -2.83 13.23 15.75
N ALA A 413 -3.48 12.93 14.63
CA ALA A 413 -2.81 12.88 13.33
C ALA A 413 -2.80 14.26 12.66
N TYR A 414 -1.60 14.74 12.36
CA TYR A 414 -1.37 16.01 11.66
C TYR A 414 -1.22 15.80 10.17
N THR A 415 -1.81 16.69 9.37
CA THR A 415 -1.59 16.68 7.91
C THR A 415 -0.28 17.42 7.62
N VAL A 416 0.63 16.76 6.90
CA VAL A 416 1.95 17.28 6.56
C VAL A 416 2.13 17.39 5.04
N LYS A 417 3.13 18.18 4.63
CA LYS A 417 3.61 18.21 3.25
C LYS A 417 4.36 16.92 2.93
N GLU A 418 4.43 16.55 1.65
CA GLU A 418 5.13 15.34 1.21
C GLU A 418 6.62 15.31 1.59
N ALA A 419 7.31 16.46 1.49
CA ALA A 419 8.70 16.57 1.88
C ALA A 419 8.92 16.18 3.36
N ILE A 420 8.11 16.76 4.25
CA ILE A 420 8.12 16.44 5.69
C ILE A 420 7.75 14.97 5.91
N TYR A 421 6.73 14.48 5.20
CA TYR A 421 6.31 13.09 5.31
C TYR A 421 7.46 12.12 5.03
N ARG A 422 8.29 12.39 4.01
CA ARG A 422 9.42 11.52 3.65
C ARG A 422 10.58 11.57 4.66
N GLN A 423 10.81 12.71 5.31
CA GLN A 423 11.89 12.91 6.29
C GLN A 423 11.62 12.26 7.64
N VAL A 424 10.36 11.96 7.95
CA VAL A 424 9.93 11.50 9.27
C VAL A 424 9.50 10.04 9.16
N PRO A 425 10.37 9.05 9.41
CA PRO A 425 9.98 7.65 9.41
C PRO A 425 9.13 7.30 10.64
N GLN A 426 8.39 6.19 10.55
CA GLN A 426 7.60 5.70 11.69
C GLN A 426 8.55 5.12 12.75
N GLY A 427 8.28 5.39 14.03
CA GLY A 427 9.15 5.06 15.17
C GLY A 427 10.23 6.10 15.47
N ALA A 428 10.38 7.15 14.64
CA ALA A 428 11.29 8.25 14.95
C ALA A 428 10.75 9.17 16.03
N ARG A 429 11.63 9.79 16.81
CA ARG A 429 11.26 10.86 17.73
C ARG A 429 11.47 12.21 17.05
N VAL A 430 10.44 13.04 17.07
CA VAL A 430 10.42 14.32 16.36
C VAL A 430 9.95 15.45 17.25
N ARG A 431 10.47 16.64 16.97
CA ARG A 431 9.92 17.91 17.44
C ARG A 431 9.19 18.57 16.28
N VAL A 432 7.92 18.89 16.48
CA VAL A 432 7.06 19.44 15.45
C VAL A 432 6.48 20.77 15.88
N GLN A 433 6.56 21.76 15.01
CA GLN A 433 5.92 23.06 15.21
C GLN A 433 4.55 23.05 14.56
N VAL A 434 3.50 23.05 15.37
CA VAL A 434 2.12 22.99 14.92
C VAL A 434 1.34 24.24 15.29
N SER A 435 0.38 24.62 14.45
CA SER A 435 -0.57 25.66 14.78
C SER A 435 -1.67 25.11 15.71
N PRO A 436 -2.03 25.79 16.81
CA PRO A 436 -2.91 25.22 17.83
C PRO A 436 -4.33 24.87 17.34
N ARG A 437 -4.93 25.66 16.44
CA ARG A 437 -6.33 25.51 16.06
C ARG A 437 -6.54 24.80 14.72
N LEU A 438 -5.67 25.05 13.75
CA LEU A 438 -5.70 24.48 12.41
C LEU A 438 -4.80 23.24 12.28
N GLY A 439 -3.90 22.98 13.23
CA GLY A 439 -3.01 21.81 13.18
C GLY A 439 -2.05 21.83 11.99
N TYR A 440 -1.71 23.01 11.48
CA TYR A 440 -0.75 23.16 10.40
C TYR A 440 0.65 22.87 10.91
N VAL A 441 1.35 21.94 10.26
CA VAL A 441 2.75 21.63 10.54
C VAL A 441 3.66 22.57 9.76
N ALA A 442 4.29 23.49 10.47
CA ALA A 442 5.19 24.49 9.88
C ALA A 442 6.60 23.92 9.63
N ALA A 443 7.13 23.18 10.60
CA ALA A 443 8.45 22.57 10.55
C ALA A 443 8.46 21.27 11.38
N VAL A 444 9.35 20.36 10.99
CA VAL A 444 9.68 19.15 11.75
C VAL A 444 11.19 19.07 11.89
N GLU A 445 11.65 18.80 13.10
CA GLU A 445 13.01 18.47 13.44
C GLU A 445 13.05 17.00 13.89
N LEU A 446 13.93 16.20 13.27
CA LEU A 446 14.18 14.82 13.67
C LEU A 446 15.12 14.86 14.89
N LEU A 447 14.62 14.42 16.06
CA LEU A 447 15.42 14.38 17.29
C LEU A 447 16.20 13.07 17.38
N GLU A 448 15.50 11.95 17.18
CA GLU A 448 16.09 10.62 17.14
C GLU A 448 15.58 9.90 15.88
N PRO A 449 16.48 9.29 15.07
CA PRO A 449 16.05 8.37 14.03
C PRO A 449 15.26 7.21 14.66
N PRO A 450 14.45 6.48 13.87
CA PRO A 450 13.82 5.27 14.39
C PRO A 450 14.95 4.37 14.85
N ARG A 451 14.91 3.93 16.12
CA ARG A 451 16.00 3.12 16.67
C ARG A 451 16.17 1.90 15.77
N ALA A 452 17.39 1.75 15.26
CA ALA A 452 17.83 0.57 14.54
C ALA A 452 17.43 -0.66 15.37
N SER A 453 16.80 -1.64 14.72
CA SER A 453 16.67 -2.94 15.35
C SER A 453 18.08 -3.47 15.63
N ALA A 454 18.27 -4.29 16.67
CA ALA A 454 19.51 -5.06 16.84
C ALA A 454 19.88 -5.87 15.58
N ALA A 455 18.93 -6.10 14.65
CA ALA A 455 19.16 -6.70 13.34
C ALA A 455 19.82 -5.75 12.30
N ASP A 456 19.74 -4.43 12.44
CA ASP A 456 20.44 -3.48 11.57
C ASP A 456 21.92 -3.37 11.96
N GLU A 457 22.26 -3.56 13.25
CA GLU A 457 23.65 -3.73 13.70
C GLU A 457 24.22 -5.10 13.28
N ALA A 458 23.39 -6.15 13.23
CA ALA A 458 23.80 -7.45 12.67
C ALA A 458 23.81 -7.48 11.13
N GLY A 459 23.16 -6.51 10.49
CA GLY A 459 22.98 -6.39 9.03
C GLY A 459 23.91 -5.38 8.37
N SER A 460 24.80 -4.71 9.11
CA SER A 460 25.89 -3.94 8.50
C SER A 460 26.76 -4.91 7.71
N LEU A 461 26.72 -4.76 6.38
CA LEU A 461 27.38 -5.59 5.39
C LEU A 461 28.80 -5.95 5.85
N HIS A 462 29.05 -7.24 6.04
CA HIS A 462 30.40 -7.77 6.21
C HIS A 462 31.23 -7.33 4.99
N PRO A 463 32.49 -6.86 5.15
CA PRO A 463 33.32 -6.30 4.07
C PRO A 463 33.53 -7.21 2.84
N LEU A 464 33.15 -8.49 2.94
CA LEU A 464 33.14 -9.46 1.84
C LEU A 464 32.04 -9.18 0.79
N ALA A 465 30.95 -8.50 1.16
CA ALA A 465 29.86 -8.19 0.23
C ALA A 465 30.21 -7.02 -0.70
N GLU A 466 30.95 -6.01 -0.23
CA GLU A 466 31.50 -4.95 -1.10
C GLU A 466 32.54 -5.51 -2.07
N GLU A 467 33.41 -6.41 -1.61
CA GLU A 467 34.41 -7.06 -2.48
C GLU A 467 33.77 -7.93 -3.58
N ALA A 468 32.63 -8.57 -3.29
CA ALA A 468 31.87 -9.35 -4.27
C ALA A 468 31.17 -8.45 -5.29
N VAL A 469 30.66 -7.28 -4.88
CA VAL A 469 30.05 -6.30 -5.79
C VAL A 469 31.10 -5.66 -6.69
N ASP A 470 32.26 -5.27 -6.16
CA ASP A 470 33.35 -4.69 -6.94
C ASP A 470 33.93 -5.68 -7.96
N LYS A 471 34.10 -6.96 -7.58
CA LYS A 471 34.50 -8.02 -8.54
C LYS A 471 33.46 -8.23 -9.63
N SER A 472 32.18 -8.14 -9.31
CA SER A 472 31.09 -8.29 -10.27
C SER A 472 31.05 -7.12 -11.27
N VAL A 473 31.26 -5.90 -10.77
CA VAL A 473 31.34 -4.69 -11.61
C VAL A 473 32.57 -4.73 -12.53
N ALA A 474 33.73 -5.12 -12.01
CA ALA A 474 34.95 -5.25 -12.83
C ALA A 474 34.82 -6.32 -13.93
N THR A 475 34.16 -7.44 -13.63
CA THR A 475 33.93 -8.53 -14.60
C THR A 475 32.96 -8.11 -15.71
N MET A 476 31.90 -7.34 -15.37
CA MET A 476 30.97 -6.80 -16.37
C MET A 476 31.62 -5.75 -17.27
N SER A 477 32.47 -4.87 -16.73
CA SER A 477 33.21 -3.88 -17.52
C SER A 477 34.21 -4.54 -18.49
N GLY A 478 34.89 -5.61 -18.07
CA GLY A 478 35.77 -6.38 -18.94
C GLY A 478 35.02 -7.09 -20.08
N ALA A 479 33.85 -7.66 -19.80
CA ALA A 479 33.01 -8.32 -20.81
C ALA A 479 32.45 -7.32 -21.85
N LEU A 480 32.08 -6.11 -21.43
CA LEU A 480 31.65 -5.03 -22.33
C LEU A 480 32.80 -4.51 -23.20
N GLY A 481 34.01 -4.38 -22.64
CA GLY A 481 35.20 -3.97 -23.39
C GLY A 481 35.56 -4.96 -24.50
N GLY A 482 35.55 -6.26 -24.21
CA GLY A 482 35.82 -7.30 -25.21
C GLY A 482 34.77 -7.38 -26.32
N ALA A 483 33.49 -7.14 -25.99
CA ALA A 483 32.42 -7.11 -26.99
C ALA A 483 32.55 -5.91 -27.95
N LEU A 484 32.95 -4.73 -27.44
CA LEU A 484 33.18 -3.54 -28.26
C LEU A 484 34.40 -3.70 -29.18
N GLU A 485 35.46 -4.33 -28.70
CA GLU A 485 36.67 -4.59 -29.49
C GLU A 485 36.36 -5.58 -30.64
N GLN A 486 35.56 -6.61 -30.37
CA GLN A 486 35.12 -7.59 -31.37
C GLN A 486 34.23 -6.97 -32.47
N ILE A 487 33.36 -6.01 -32.10
CA ILE A 487 32.54 -5.26 -33.04
C ILE A 487 33.40 -4.31 -33.89
N SER A 488 34.46 -3.74 -33.32
CA SER A 488 35.37 -2.83 -34.04
C SER A 488 36.27 -3.53 -35.06
N SER A 489 36.45 -4.85 -34.94
CA SER A 489 37.25 -5.68 -35.84
C SER A 489 36.44 -6.41 -36.92
N MET A 490 35.12 -6.25 -36.96
CA MET A 490 34.28 -6.88 -37.99
C MET A 490 34.36 -6.10 -39.30
N THR A 491 34.74 -6.80 -40.37
CA THR A 491 34.74 -6.31 -41.74
C THR A 491 33.68 -7.03 -42.56
N ASP A 492 33.14 -6.37 -43.59
CA ASP A 492 32.18 -6.95 -44.52
C ASP A 492 32.84 -7.85 -45.59
N GLU A 493 32.06 -8.35 -46.55
CA GLU A 493 32.54 -9.24 -47.62
C GLU A 493 33.53 -8.57 -48.58
N ASP A 494 33.58 -7.23 -48.62
CA ASP A 494 34.50 -6.43 -49.43
C ASP A 494 35.75 -5.98 -48.63
N GLY A 495 35.81 -6.32 -47.33
CA GLY A 495 36.93 -6.04 -46.44
C GLY A 495 36.87 -4.68 -45.75
N GLU A 496 35.75 -3.97 -45.85
CA GLU A 496 35.57 -2.66 -45.22
C GLU A 496 35.02 -2.81 -43.78
N PRO A 497 35.43 -1.94 -42.83
CA PRO A 497 34.96 -2.01 -41.45
C PRO A 497 33.45 -1.75 -41.35
N VAL A 498 32.71 -2.66 -40.72
CA VAL A 498 31.24 -2.60 -40.59
C VAL A 498 30.76 -1.31 -39.90
N LEU A 499 31.58 -0.71 -39.04
CA LEU A 499 31.26 0.52 -38.33
C LEU A 499 31.28 1.79 -39.19
N ASP A 500 31.92 1.73 -40.36
CA ASP A 500 32.09 2.89 -41.24
C ASP A 500 31.08 2.83 -42.42
N HIS A 501 30.15 1.88 -42.39
CA HIS A 501 29.01 1.85 -43.29
C HIS A 501 28.05 3.02 -43.00
N VAL A 502 27.75 3.77 -44.05
CA VAL A 502 26.86 4.93 -44.04
C VAL A 502 25.45 4.44 -44.35
N ASP A 503 24.49 4.75 -43.47
CA ASP A 503 23.08 4.41 -43.69
C ASP A 503 22.38 5.37 -44.67
N ASP A 504 21.11 5.10 -44.97
CA ASP A 504 20.30 5.91 -45.90
C ASP A 504 20.12 7.38 -45.45
N GLU A 505 20.48 7.70 -44.21
CA GLU A 505 20.45 9.05 -43.63
C GLU A 505 21.83 9.75 -43.67
N GLY A 506 22.86 9.08 -44.20
CA GLY A 506 24.20 9.64 -44.34
C GLY A 506 25.07 9.55 -43.08
N VAL A 507 24.67 8.75 -42.08
CA VAL A 507 25.35 8.66 -40.78
C VAL A 507 26.01 7.29 -40.62
N THR A 508 27.24 7.27 -40.10
CA THR A 508 27.94 6.01 -39.84
C THR A 508 27.45 5.35 -38.54
N LEU A 509 27.49 4.03 -38.48
CA LEU A 509 27.19 3.27 -37.26
C LEU A 509 28.09 3.70 -36.08
N ARG A 510 29.34 4.09 -36.37
CA ARG A 510 30.28 4.66 -35.39
C ARG A 510 29.76 5.95 -34.77
N GLU A 511 29.19 6.87 -35.56
CA GLU A 511 28.64 8.14 -35.07
C GLU A 511 27.40 7.90 -34.20
N ARG A 512 26.52 6.97 -34.58
CA ARG A 512 25.32 6.63 -33.78
C ARG A 512 25.64 6.01 -32.42
N MET A 513 26.77 5.31 -32.29
CA MET A 513 27.20 4.73 -31.01
C MET A 513 27.78 5.76 -30.04
N VAL A 514 28.24 6.93 -30.51
CA VAL A 514 28.80 7.99 -29.66
C VAL A 514 27.70 8.94 -29.13
N GLU A 515 26.55 9.01 -29.81
CA GLU A 515 25.42 9.89 -29.42
C GLU A 515 24.38 9.26 -28.48
N GLY A 516 24.43 7.94 -28.25
CA GLY A 516 23.52 7.20 -27.35
C GLY A 516 24.16 6.83 -26.02
#